data_AF-A0A8J5QTW8-F1
#
_entry.id   AF-A0A8J5QTW8-F1
#
_cell.length_a   1.000
_cell.length_b   1.000
_cell.length_c   1.000
_cell.angle_alpha   90.00
_cell.angle_beta   90.00
_cell.angle_gamma   90.00
#
_symmetry.space_group_name_H-M   'P 1'
#
loop_
_entity.id
_entity.type
_entity.pdbx_description
1 polymer ?
#
loop_
_entity_poly.entity_id
_entity_poly.type
_entity_poly.pdbx_seq_one_letter_code
_entity_poly.pdbx_strand_id
1 'polypeptide(L)'
;MSSKKKNRDKILERRKRQVVGKEERYRQERDKSDPEDDQSNLEVESPIPFPVAMWDLEHCDPKKCSGRKLSRHGLIKTLKLNARFPGLVLTPVGTKCVSPTDREIVKNNGCAVVDCSWAKLDDTPFSRMKSPNPRLLPFLVAANPINYGKPCQLSCVEAIAATLIITGFPEEADFYLGKFSWGHAFIELNSELLTAYAACKNSEDIIAAQDKFLADARQERLDRLAMPDFPPSEESESDDDEEKEDTVEKNDEINELNKLKIDDKEDGTSEKTNN
;
A
#
# COMPACT_ATOMS: atom_id res chain seq x y z
N MET A 1 24.16 36.67 59.31
CA MET A 1 24.97 35.58 58.69
C MET A 1 24.03 34.50 58.17
N SER A 2 24.34 33.95 56.98
CA SER A 2 23.69 32.82 56.28
C SER A 2 22.34 33.11 55.61
N SER A 3 22.21 33.25 54.26
CA SER A 3 22.30 32.23 53.18
C SER A 3 21.24 31.11 53.35
N LYS A 4 20.37 30.72 52.40
CA LYS A 4 20.54 30.51 50.95
C LYS A 4 19.16 30.22 50.26
N LYS A 5 19.02 30.74 49.02
CA LYS A 5 18.48 30.14 47.77
C LYS A 5 17.10 29.44 47.78
N LYS A 6 16.07 30.05 47.17
CA LYS A 6 15.63 29.88 45.77
C LYS A 6 15.30 28.44 45.38
N ASN A 7 14.02 28.11 45.33
CA ASN A 7 13.50 26.99 44.55
C ASN A 7 12.62 27.57 43.42
N ARG A 8 13.24 27.83 42.26
CA ARG A 8 12.65 28.56 41.14
C ARG A 8 12.59 27.69 39.86
N ASP A 9 12.51 26.37 40.02
CA ASP A 9 12.59 25.41 38.91
C ASP A 9 11.36 24.48 38.87
N LYS A 10 10.17 25.06 38.70
CA LYS A 10 8.92 24.31 38.40
C LYS A 10 8.11 24.85 37.23
N ILE A 11 8.73 25.65 36.36
CA ILE A 11 8.12 26.13 35.12
C ILE A 11 9.16 25.96 34.03
N LEU A 12 9.34 24.74 33.50
CA LEU A 12 10.04 24.55 32.21
C LEU A 12 9.86 23.15 31.57
N GLU A 13 8.97 22.28 32.05
CA GLU A 13 8.46 21.18 31.22
C GLU A 13 7.26 21.65 30.38
N ARG A 14 7.52 22.63 29.50
CA ARG A 14 6.63 22.87 28.37
C ARG A 14 6.69 21.61 27.49
N ARG A 15 5.63 20.80 27.51
CA ARG A 15 5.38 19.76 26.49
C ARG A 15 5.74 20.36 25.13
N LYS A 16 6.68 19.74 24.40
CA LYS A 16 6.98 20.10 23.02
C LYS A 16 5.63 20.09 22.27
N ARG A 17 5.15 21.28 21.89
CA ARG A 17 3.99 21.38 21.00
C ARG A 17 4.46 20.81 19.67
N GLN A 18 4.04 19.58 19.38
CA GLN A 18 4.21 19.00 18.06
C GLN A 18 3.31 19.81 17.12
N VAL A 19 3.91 20.73 16.38
CA VAL A 19 3.20 21.53 15.38
C VAL A 19 3.02 20.63 14.17
N VAL A 20 1.82 20.08 14.03
CA VAL A 20 1.41 19.31 12.85
C VAL A 20 1.52 20.24 11.63
N GLY A 21 2.27 19.78 10.61
CA GLY A 21 2.46 20.53 9.36
C GLY A 21 1.11 20.87 8.73
N LYS A 22 1.05 21.95 7.94
CA LYS A 22 -0.19 22.38 7.27
C LYS A 22 -0.81 21.23 6.47
N GLU A 23 0.02 20.46 5.78
CA GLU A 23 -0.38 19.31 4.97
C GLU A 23 -0.93 18.14 5.82
N GLU A 24 -0.30 17.83 6.94
CA GLU A 24 -0.76 16.80 7.87
C GLU A 24 -2.06 17.21 8.57
N ARG A 25 -2.28 18.52 8.78
CA ARG A 25 -3.57 19.07 9.22
C ARG A 25 -4.68 18.87 8.19
N TYR A 26 -4.43 19.18 6.92
CA TYR A 26 -5.40 18.94 5.85
C TYR A 26 -5.77 17.46 5.71
N ARG A 27 -4.79 16.54 5.87
CA ARG A 27 -5.06 15.09 5.89
C ARG A 27 -5.92 14.68 7.08
N GLN A 28 -5.60 15.20 8.28
CA GLN A 28 -6.38 14.95 9.48
C GLN A 28 -7.81 15.51 9.40
N GLU A 29 -8.02 16.64 8.72
CA GLU A 29 -9.36 17.22 8.48
C GLU A 29 -10.19 16.38 7.51
N ARG A 30 -9.59 15.81 6.45
CA ARG A 30 -10.28 14.85 5.59
C ARG A 30 -10.66 13.56 6.34
N ASP A 31 -9.77 13.02 7.17
CA ASP A 31 -10.09 11.85 8.00
C ASP A 31 -11.20 12.13 9.04
N LYS A 32 -11.27 13.37 9.56
CA LYS A 32 -12.35 13.80 10.48
C LYS A 32 -13.68 14.07 9.80
N SER A 33 -13.70 14.21 8.47
CA SER A 33 -14.92 14.46 7.71
C SER A 33 -15.75 13.20 7.46
N ASP A 34 -15.24 12.02 7.83
CA ASP A 34 -16.10 10.86 8.00
C ASP A 34 -17.11 11.17 9.11
N PRO A 35 -18.43 11.07 8.85
CA PRO A 35 -19.45 11.41 9.82
C PRO A 35 -19.19 10.66 11.13
N GLU A 36 -19.21 11.38 12.26
CA GLU A 36 -19.24 10.73 13.57
C GLU A 36 -20.48 9.83 13.60
N ASP A 37 -20.24 8.58 13.97
CA ASP A 37 -21.13 7.42 13.94
C ASP A 37 -22.47 7.74 14.64
N ASP A 38 -23.47 8.24 13.89
CA ASP A 38 -24.83 8.29 14.39
C ASP A 38 -25.32 6.85 14.44
N GLN A 39 -25.48 6.33 15.67
CA GLN A 39 -25.95 4.98 15.99
C GLN A 39 -27.42 4.80 15.59
N SER A 40 -27.72 4.94 14.30
CA SER A 40 -28.91 4.36 13.71
C SER A 40 -28.55 2.93 13.34
N ASN A 41 -29.06 2.01 14.15
CA ASN A 41 -28.98 0.57 13.98
C ASN A 41 -29.84 0.14 12.78
N LEU A 42 -29.60 0.73 11.61
CA LEU A 42 -30.14 0.25 10.35
C LEU A 42 -29.37 -1.04 10.05
N GLU A 43 -30.04 -2.17 10.30
CA GLU A 43 -29.66 -3.47 9.78
C GLU A 43 -29.64 -3.39 8.25
N VAL A 44 -28.60 -2.78 7.69
CA VAL A 44 -28.26 -2.95 6.28
C VAL A 44 -27.82 -4.40 6.20
N GLU A 45 -28.71 -5.28 5.71
CA GLU A 45 -28.35 -6.63 5.31
C GLU A 45 -27.04 -6.53 4.53
N SER A 46 -25.97 -7.07 5.11
CA SER A 46 -24.65 -6.97 4.52
C SER A 46 -24.71 -7.69 3.17
N PRO A 47 -24.40 -7.02 2.05
CA PRO A 47 -24.49 -7.64 0.73
C PRO A 47 -23.42 -8.74 0.53
N ILE A 48 -22.65 -9.07 1.57
CA ILE A 48 -21.46 -9.89 1.49
C ILE A 48 -21.84 -11.35 1.79
N PRO A 49 -21.76 -12.25 0.80
CA PRO A 49 -22.23 -13.62 0.95
C PRO A 49 -21.25 -14.54 1.69
N PHE A 50 -20.07 -14.04 2.09
CA PHE A 50 -18.99 -14.81 2.70
C PHE A 50 -18.36 -14.09 3.90
N PRO A 51 -17.72 -14.83 4.83
CA PRO A 51 -17.14 -14.22 6.03
C PRO A 51 -15.87 -13.43 5.73
N VAL A 52 -15.77 -12.20 6.23
CA VAL A 52 -14.54 -11.41 6.20
C VAL A 52 -13.99 -11.28 7.62
N ALA A 53 -12.69 -11.49 7.79
CA ALA A 53 -12.07 -11.52 9.12
C ALA A 53 -10.71 -10.80 9.17
N MET A 54 -10.26 -10.46 10.38
CA MET A 54 -8.90 -9.95 10.58
C MET A 54 -8.29 -10.49 11.86
N TRP A 55 -6.97 -10.64 11.88
CA TRP A 55 -6.22 -10.68 13.13
C TRP A 55 -5.81 -9.25 13.50
N ASP A 56 -6.34 -8.73 14.59
CA ASP A 56 -5.95 -7.43 15.15
C ASP A 56 -4.78 -7.63 16.13
N LEU A 57 -3.63 -7.03 15.81
CA LEU A 57 -2.44 -7.06 16.67
C LEU A 57 -2.33 -5.83 17.59
N GLU A 58 -3.27 -4.91 17.51
CA GLU A 58 -3.32 -3.69 18.32
C GLU A 58 -2.09 -2.78 18.14
N HIS A 59 -1.42 -2.87 16.99
CA HIS A 59 -0.22 -2.09 16.68
C HIS A 59 -0.54 -0.68 16.14
N CYS A 60 -1.79 -0.45 15.71
CA CYS A 60 -2.26 0.77 15.07
C CYS A 60 -3.11 1.63 16.01
N ASP A 61 -3.17 2.94 15.75
CA ASP A 61 -4.11 3.84 16.43
C ASP A 61 -5.56 3.41 16.11
N PRO A 62 -6.38 3.06 17.12
CA PRO A 62 -7.75 2.59 16.92
C PRO A 62 -8.63 3.54 16.10
N LYS A 63 -8.36 4.85 16.13
CA LYS A 63 -9.16 5.84 15.39
C LYS A 63 -8.82 5.89 13.91
N LYS A 64 -7.58 5.54 13.54
CA LYS A 64 -7.07 5.59 12.17
C LYS A 64 -7.05 4.22 11.49
N CYS A 65 -7.16 3.15 12.26
CA CYS A 65 -7.15 1.79 11.74
C CYS A 65 -8.42 1.49 10.94
N SER A 66 -8.27 1.23 9.64
CA SER A 66 -9.38 0.84 8.77
C SER A 66 -9.98 -0.52 9.16
N GLY A 67 -9.18 -1.48 9.62
CA GLY A 67 -9.66 -2.77 10.12
C GLY A 67 -10.59 -2.61 11.33
N ARG A 68 -10.20 -1.80 12.32
CA ARG A 68 -11.04 -1.49 13.48
C ARG A 68 -12.28 -0.69 13.12
N LYS A 69 -12.20 0.21 12.14
CA LYS A 69 -13.39 0.89 11.60
C LYS A 69 -14.37 -0.11 11.00
N LEU A 70 -13.90 -1.05 10.16
CA LEU A 70 -14.75 -2.12 9.62
C LEU A 70 -15.37 -2.98 10.73
N SER A 71 -14.62 -3.23 11.82
CA SER A 71 -15.13 -4.01 12.96
C SER A 71 -16.26 -3.27 13.69
N ARG A 72 -16.17 -1.94 13.84
CA ARG A 72 -17.26 -1.11 14.40
C ARG A 72 -18.52 -1.17 13.55
N HIS A 73 -18.38 -1.20 12.22
CA HIS A 73 -19.51 -1.36 11.29
C HIS A 73 -20.04 -2.81 11.18
N GLY A 74 -19.48 -3.76 11.93
CA GLY A 74 -19.89 -5.18 11.85
C GLY A 74 -19.52 -5.87 10.54
N LEU A 75 -18.63 -5.29 9.73
CA LEU A 75 -18.26 -5.78 8.39
C LEU A 75 -17.05 -6.72 8.40
N ILE A 76 -16.37 -6.87 9.53
CA ILE A 76 -15.24 -7.77 9.68
C ILE A 76 -15.24 -8.40 11.07
N LYS A 77 -14.91 -9.69 11.13
CA LYS A 77 -14.78 -10.42 12.38
C LYS A 77 -13.34 -10.39 12.89
N THR A 78 -13.12 -9.89 14.10
CA THR A 78 -11.81 -9.95 14.76
C THR A 78 -11.53 -11.37 15.27
N LEU A 79 -10.42 -11.95 14.82
CA LEU A 79 -9.94 -13.28 15.19
C LEU A 79 -8.92 -13.19 16.33
N LYS A 80 -8.93 -14.20 17.20
CA LYS A 80 -7.86 -14.39 18.19
C LYS A 80 -6.58 -14.84 17.48
N LEU A 81 -5.41 -14.47 18.02
CA LEU A 81 -4.11 -14.72 17.38
C LEU A 81 -3.84 -16.18 16.97
N ASN A 82 -4.33 -17.16 17.74
CA ASN A 82 -4.16 -18.59 17.45
C ASN A 82 -5.35 -19.21 16.69
N ALA A 83 -6.35 -18.40 16.30
CA ALA A 83 -7.50 -18.88 15.56
C ALA A 83 -7.08 -19.22 14.12
N ARG A 84 -7.65 -20.29 13.58
CA ARG A 84 -7.50 -20.68 12.18
C ARG A 84 -8.58 -19.99 11.35
N PHE A 85 -8.20 -19.49 10.17
CA PHE A 85 -9.14 -19.05 9.15
C PHE A 85 -9.08 -20.01 7.95
N PRO A 86 -10.21 -20.58 7.50
CA PRO A 86 -10.21 -21.55 6.40
C PRO A 86 -10.07 -20.91 5.01
N GLY A 87 -10.47 -19.64 4.88
CA GLY A 87 -10.46 -18.92 3.61
C GLY A 87 -9.09 -18.35 3.23
N LEU A 88 -9.12 -17.45 2.25
CA LEU A 88 -7.94 -16.78 1.72
C LEU A 88 -7.40 -15.79 2.74
N VAL A 89 -6.09 -15.79 2.98
CA VAL A 89 -5.44 -14.86 3.92
C VAL A 89 -4.41 -14.02 3.20
N LEU A 90 -4.55 -12.69 3.31
CA LEU A 90 -3.54 -11.74 2.85
C LEU A 90 -2.48 -11.62 3.92
N THR A 91 -1.26 -12.04 3.59
CA THR A 91 -0.15 -12.10 4.53
C THR A 91 1.18 -12.07 3.79
N PRO A 92 2.22 -11.38 4.32
CA PRO A 92 3.54 -11.34 3.69
C PRO A 92 4.24 -12.70 3.64
N VAL A 93 3.76 -13.71 4.37
CA VAL A 93 4.29 -15.08 4.30
C VAL A 93 3.68 -15.91 3.15
N GLY A 94 2.77 -15.32 2.37
CA GLY A 94 2.22 -15.95 1.18
C GLY A 94 3.28 -16.10 0.09
N THR A 95 3.14 -17.14 -0.74
CA THR A 95 4.04 -17.38 -1.88
C THR A 95 3.38 -17.14 -3.23
N LYS A 96 2.05 -17.16 -3.28
CA LYS A 96 1.25 -16.94 -4.48
C LYS A 96 0.52 -15.61 -4.37
N CYS A 97 0.43 -14.87 -5.47
CA CYS A 97 -0.42 -13.69 -5.55
C CYS A 97 -1.90 -14.10 -5.59
N VAL A 98 -2.76 -13.23 -5.06
CA VAL A 98 -4.21 -13.35 -5.29
C VAL A 98 -4.46 -13.34 -6.80
N SER A 99 -5.30 -14.27 -7.25
CA SER A 99 -5.67 -14.37 -8.66
C SER A 99 -7.12 -14.82 -8.81
N PRO A 100 -7.73 -14.71 -10.01
CA PRO A 100 -9.11 -15.14 -10.23
C PRO A 100 -9.39 -16.61 -9.88
N THR A 101 -8.38 -17.49 -9.85
CA THR A 101 -8.55 -18.89 -9.40
C THR A 101 -8.99 -19.01 -7.93
N ASP A 102 -8.74 -17.98 -7.13
CA ASP A 102 -9.09 -17.96 -5.71
C ASP A 102 -10.57 -17.66 -5.45
N ARG A 103 -11.35 -17.37 -6.51
CA ARG A 103 -12.79 -17.06 -6.42
C ARG A 103 -13.58 -18.05 -5.59
N GLU A 104 -13.41 -19.34 -5.81
CA GLU A 104 -14.16 -20.38 -5.08
C GLU A 104 -13.75 -20.45 -3.60
N ILE A 105 -12.49 -20.12 -3.27
CA ILE A 105 -12.02 -20.07 -1.89
C ILE A 105 -12.69 -18.89 -1.17
N VAL A 106 -12.71 -17.71 -1.81
CA VAL A 106 -13.36 -16.52 -1.25
C VAL A 106 -14.86 -16.73 -1.13
N LYS A 107 -15.52 -17.29 -2.15
CA LYS A 107 -16.96 -17.56 -2.12
C LYS A 107 -17.39 -18.48 -0.98
N ASN A 108 -16.65 -19.57 -0.75
CA ASN A 108 -17.04 -20.60 0.20
C ASN A 108 -16.55 -20.34 1.63
N ASN A 109 -15.38 -19.69 1.76
CA ASN A 109 -14.68 -19.56 3.05
C ASN A 109 -14.28 -18.13 3.38
N GLY A 110 -14.48 -17.18 2.47
CA GLY A 110 -14.20 -15.77 2.66
C GLY A 110 -12.73 -15.40 2.58
N CYS A 111 -12.41 -14.17 3.01
CA CYS A 111 -11.06 -13.64 3.05
C CYS A 111 -10.72 -13.04 4.42
N ALA A 112 -9.43 -12.98 4.74
CA ALA A 112 -8.96 -12.36 5.95
C ALA A 112 -7.63 -11.62 5.77
N VAL A 113 -7.41 -10.64 6.64
CA VAL A 113 -6.22 -9.78 6.64
C VAL A 113 -5.52 -9.80 8.01
N VAL A 114 -4.24 -9.42 8.03
CA VAL A 114 -3.49 -9.22 9.27
C VAL A 114 -3.38 -7.72 9.52
N ASP A 115 -4.13 -7.20 10.50
CA ASP A 115 -4.08 -5.79 10.88
C ASP A 115 -2.90 -5.54 11.81
N CYS A 116 -1.83 -5.03 11.21
CA CYS A 116 -0.58 -4.69 11.89
C CYS A 116 -0.02 -3.40 11.31
N SER A 117 0.82 -2.69 12.09
CA SER A 117 1.50 -1.52 11.56
C SER A 117 2.65 -1.96 10.65
N TRP A 118 2.83 -1.25 9.53
CA TRP A 118 3.95 -1.46 8.61
C TRP A 118 5.32 -1.40 9.32
N ALA A 119 5.42 -0.65 10.43
CA ALA A 119 6.64 -0.54 11.23
C ALA A 119 6.95 -1.76 12.11
N LYS A 120 6.03 -2.70 12.26
CA LYS A 120 6.16 -3.88 13.13
C LYS A 120 5.93 -5.20 12.39
N LEU A 121 6.16 -5.21 11.08
CA LEU A 121 6.03 -6.44 10.29
C LEU A 121 6.99 -7.53 10.77
N ASP A 122 8.25 -7.19 11.03
CA ASP A 122 9.27 -8.16 11.45
C ASP A 122 8.97 -8.79 12.82
N ASP A 123 8.33 -8.02 13.71
CA ASP A 123 7.92 -8.47 15.05
C ASP A 123 6.58 -9.24 15.04
N THR A 124 5.91 -9.32 13.89
CA THR A 124 4.56 -9.90 13.81
C THR A 124 4.63 -11.44 13.78
N PRO A 125 3.93 -12.14 14.70
CA PRO A 125 4.01 -13.58 14.80
C PRO A 125 3.14 -14.29 13.76
N PHE A 126 3.48 -14.17 12.47
CA PHE A 126 2.75 -14.79 11.35
C PHE A 126 2.57 -16.30 11.49
N SER A 127 3.52 -16.99 12.13
CA SER A 127 3.46 -18.44 12.39
C SER A 127 2.28 -18.88 13.27
N ARG A 128 1.70 -17.96 14.05
CA ARG A 128 0.54 -18.24 14.92
C ARG A 128 -0.79 -18.13 14.18
N MET A 129 -0.82 -17.37 13.08
CA MET A 129 -2.00 -17.11 12.25
C MET A 129 -2.08 -18.18 11.15
N LYS A 130 -2.90 -19.21 11.38
CA LYS A 130 -2.95 -20.39 10.51
C LYS A 130 -4.04 -20.25 9.44
N SER A 131 -3.66 -20.40 8.18
CA SER A 131 -4.58 -20.58 7.04
C SER A 131 -3.99 -21.56 6.02
N PRO A 132 -4.82 -22.36 5.34
CA PRO A 132 -4.38 -23.19 4.23
C PRO A 132 -4.08 -22.38 2.96
N ASN A 133 -4.59 -21.14 2.85
CA ASN A 133 -4.58 -20.35 1.62
C ASN A 133 -3.93 -18.96 1.83
N PRO A 134 -2.64 -18.88 2.21
CA PRO A 134 -1.95 -17.59 2.28
C PRO A 134 -1.70 -17.05 0.86
N ARG A 135 -1.90 -15.75 0.66
CA ARG A 135 -1.69 -15.02 -0.59
C ARG A 135 -1.01 -13.69 -0.34
N LEU A 136 -0.23 -13.27 -1.33
CA LEU A 136 0.29 -11.91 -1.47
C LEU A 136 -0.68 -11.10 -2.32
N LEU A 137 -0.77 -9.79 -2.07
CA LEU A 137 -1.39 -8.89 -3.04
C LEU A 137 -0.37 -8.52 -4.12
N PRO A 138 -0.78 -8.44 -5.39
CA PRO A 138 0.07 -7.86 -6.42
C PRO A 138 0.29 -6.36 -6.18
N PHE A 139 1.21 -5.79 -6.94
CA PHE A 139 1.52 -4.37 -6.91
C PHE A 139 0.27 -3.53 -7.12
N LEU A 140 0.00 -2.66 -6.15
CA LEU A 140 -1.07 -1.67 -6.14
C LEU A 140 -0.57 -0.46 -5.35
N VAL A 141 -1.14 0.69 -5.64
CA VAL A 141 -0.79 1.96 -5.00
C VAL A 141 -1.87 2.34 -4.00
N ALA A 142 -1.44 2.71 -2.80
CA ALA A 142 -2.35 3.14 -1.75
C ALA A 142 -3.02 4.49 -2.09
N ALA A 143 -4.33 4.58 -1.87
CA ALA A 143 -5.11 5.81 -1.95
C ALA A 143 -5.55 6.33 -0.57
N ASN A 144 -5.29 5.57 0.51
CA ASN A 144 -5.59 6.02 1.86
C ASN A 144 -4.79 7.28 2.26
N PRO A 145 -5.33 8.18 3.10
CA PRO A 145 -4.67 9.45 3.46
C PRO A 145 -3.32 9.32 4.15
N ILE A 146 -3.02 8.17 4.77
CA ILE A 146 -1.78 7.94 5.52
C ILE A 146 -0.63 7.60 4.56
N ASN A 147 -0.89 6.75 3.57
CA ASN A 147 0.11 6.18 2.67
C ASN A 147 -0.15 6.51 1.19
N TYR A 148 -0.95 7.54 0.90
CA TYR A 148 -1.29 7.94 -0.47
C TYR A 148 -0.07 7.96 -1.40
N GLY A 149 -0.19 7.29 -2.55
CA GLY A 149 0.86 7.21 -3.57
C GLY A 149 1.98 6.21 -3.27
N LYS A 150 2.00 5.58 -2.09
CA LYS A 150 3.02 4.58 -1.75
C LYS A 150 2.67 3.22 -2.33
N PRO A 151 3.63 2.54 -2.99
CA PRO A 151 3.42 1.21 -3.53
C PRO A 151 3.32 0.17 -2.40
N CYS A 152 2.41 -0.80 -2.56
CA CYS A 152 2.22 -1.96 -1.68
C CYS A 152 1.89 -1.66 -0.21
N GLN A 153 1.76 -0.39 0.19
CA GLN A 153 1.44 0.03 1.57
C GLN A 153 -0.05 0.27 1.77
N LEU A 154 -0.85 -0.72 1.33
CA LEU A 154 -2.30 -0.68 1.40
C LEU A 154 -2.80 -0.74 2.85
N SER A 155 -3.96 -0.16 3.08
CA SER A 155 -4.72 -0.32 4.32
C SER A 155 -5.54 -1.62 4.28
N CYS A 156 -6.04 -2.08 5.43
CA CYS A 156 -6.83 -3.31 5.52
C CYS A 156 -8.06 -3.31 4.59
N VAL A 157 -8.77 -2.19 4.47
CA VAL A 157 -9.93 -2.08 3.57
C VAL A 157 -9.53 -2.15 2.09
N GLU A 158 -8.45 -1.47 1.69
CA GLU A 158 -7.94 -1.52 0.31
C GLU A 158 -7.47 -2.94 -0.05
N ALA A 159 -6.82 -3.63 0.88
CA ALA A 159 -6.36 -5.00 0.70
C ALA A 159 -7.53 -5.98 0.52
N ILE A 160 -8.60 -5.83 1.32
CA ILE A 160 -9.85 -6.58 1.16
C ILE A 160 -10.47 -6.26 -0.19
N ALA A 161 -10.67 -4.98 -0.51
CA ALA A 161 -11.31 -4.55 -1.76
C ALA A 161 -10.56 -5.05 -3.00
N ALA A 162 -9.23 -4.93 -3.03
CA ALA A 162 -8.40 -5.47 -4.11
C ALA A 162 -8.61 -6.98 -4.29
N THR A 163 -8.63 -7.73 -3.19
CA THR A 163 -8.87 -9.18 -3.21
C THR A 163 -10.24 -9.50 -3.80
N LEU A 164 -11.27 -8.76 -3.38
CA LEU A 164 -12.64 -8.95 -3.86
C LEU A 164 -12.74 -8.65 -5.36
N ILE A 165 -12.18 -7.54 -5.83
CA ILE A 165 -12.16 -7.20 -7.26
C ILE A 165 -11.44 -8.28 -8.09
N ILE A 166 -10.23 -8.66 -7.70
CA ILE A 166 -9.43 -9.68 -8.42
C ILE A 166 -10.15 -11.03 -8.46
N THR A 167 -10.92 -11.37 -7.43
CA THR A 167 -11.68 -12.63 -7.36
C THR A 167 -13.10 -12.53 -7.93
N GLY A 168 -13.48 -11.38 -8.50
CA GLY A 168 -14.73 -11.16 -9.23
C GLY A 168 -15.92 -10.77 -8.35
N PHE A 169 -15.69 -10.04 -7.26
CA PHE A 169 -16.68 -9.50 -6.32
C PHE A 169 -16.55 -7.95 -6.24
N PRO A 170 -16.69 -7.23 -7.36
CA PRO A 170 -16.48 -5.77 -7.38
C PRO A 170 -17.55 -5.01 -6.59
N GLU A 171 -18.81 -5.48 -6.57
CA GLU A 171 -19.91 -4.83 -5.85
C GLU A 171 -19.67 -4.84 -4.34
N GLU A 172 -19.17 -5.97 -3.81
CA GLU A 172 -18.79 -6.08 -2.41
C GLU A 172 -17.58 -5.19 -2.09
N ALA A 173 -16.61 -5.09 -3.02
CA ALA A 173 -15.47 -4.19 -2.87
C ALA A 173 -15.90 -2.72 -2.79
N ASP A 174 -16.81 -2.29 -3.68
CA ASP A 174 -17.39 -0.95 -3.70
C ASP A 174 -18.14 -0.65 -2.40
N PHE A 175 -18.87 -1.64 -1.87
CA PHE A 175 -19.55 -1.51 -0.58
C PHE A 175 -18.58 -1.29 0.58
N TYR A 176 -17.46 -2.02 0.61
CA TYR A 176 -16.42 -1.83 1.63
C TYR A 176 -15.76 -0.45 1.54
N LEU A 177 -15.39 -0.04 0.33
CA LEU A 177 -14.73 1.24 0.08
C LEU A 177 -15.68 2.43 0.30
N GLY A 178 -16.98 2.27 0.02
CA GLY A 178 -18.00 3.29 0.26
C GLY A 178 -18.18 3.68 1.73
N LYS A 179 -17.62 2.92 2.68
CA LYS A 179 -17.56 3.32 4.11
C LYS A 179 -16.49 4.36 4.40
N PHE A 180 -15.65 4.69 3.42
CA PHE A 180 -14.54 5.63 3.53
C PHE A 180 -14.73 6.72 2.49
N SER A 181 -14.74 7.97 2.93
CA SER A 181 -14.89 9.14 2.03
C SER A 181 -13.89 9.15 0.88
N TRP A 182 -12.67 8.64 1.09
CA TRP A 182 -11.61 8.51 0.08
C TRP A 182 -11.61 7.17 -0.68
N GLY A 183 -12.50 6.23 -0.36
CA GLY A 183 -12.43 4.85 -0.88
C GLY A 183 -12.53 4.74 -2.40
N HIS A 184 -13.33 5.59 -3.05
CA HIS A 184 -13.45 5.65 -4.51
C HIS A 184 -12.11 5.92 -5.22
N ALA A 185 -11.25 6.74 -4.61
CA ALA A 185 -9.94 7.08 -5.16
C ALA A 185 -9.02 5.86 -5.29
N PHE A 186 -9.23 4.80 -4.49
CA PHE A 186 -8.46 3.57 -4.60
C PHE A 186 -8.70 2.84 -5.93
N ILE A 187 -9.97 2.75 -6.34
CA ILE A 187 -10.37 2.10 -7.59
C ILE A 187 -9.91 2.94 -8.77
N GLU A 188 -10.12 4.25 -8.72
CA GLU A 188 -9.71 5.17 -9.78
C GLU A 188 -8.18 5.08 -10.01
N LEU A 189 -7.40 5.18 -8.94
CA LEU A 189 -5.94 5.16 -8.97
C LEU A 189 -5.38 3.85 -9.54
N ASN A 190 -6.05 2.72 -9.27
CA ASN A 190 -5.58 1.39 -9.66
C ASN A 190 -6.42 0.74 -10.76
N SER A 191 -7.25 1.50 -11.45
CA SER A 191 -8.28 0.99 -12.38
C SER A 191 -7.69 0.10 -13.49
N GLU A 192 -6.60 0.54 -14.11
CA GLU A 192 -5.89 -0.23 -15.14
C GLU A 192 -5.35 -1.56 -14.60
N LEU A 193 -4.66 -1.52 -13.46
CA LEU A 193 -4.08 -2.70 -12.80
C LEU A 193 -5.16 -3.69 -12.35
N LEU A 194 -6.21 -3.20 -11.67
CA LEU A 194 -7.30 -4.03 -11.18
C LEU A 194 -8.05 -4.71 -12.33
N THR A 195 -8.27 -3.99 -13.44
CA THR A 195 -8.89 -4.55 -14.64
C THR A 195 -7.99 -5.62 -15.28
N ALA A 196 -6.68 -5.35 -15.39
CA ALA A 196 -5.73 -6.32 -15.91
C ALA A 196 -5.67 -7.59 -15.05
N TYR A 197 -5.58 -7.42 -13.72
CA TYR A 197 -5.51 -8.54 -12.78
C TYR A 197 -6.78 -9.39 -12.76
N ALA A 198 -7.96 -8.77 -12.86
CA ALA A 198 -9.23 -9.51 -12.94
C ALA A 198 -9.35 -10.35 -14.22
N ALA A 199 -8.64 -10.00 -15.29
CA ALA A 199 -8.62 -10.74 -16.56
C ALA A 199 -7.56 -11.87 -16.61
N CYS A 200 -6.62 -11.91 -15.66
CA CYS A 200 -5.58 -12.95 -15.59
C CYS A 200 -6.15 -14.34 -15.27
N LYS A 201 -5.45 -15.42 -15.63
CA LYS A 201 -5.93 -16.78 -15.34
C LYS A 201 -5.34 -17.35 -14.07
N ASN A 202 -4.11 -17.00 -13.71
CA ASN A 202 -3.39 -17.59 -12.59
C ASN A 202 -2.45 -16.57 -11.93
N SER A 203 -1.77 -16.98 -10.86
CA SER A 203 -0.84 -16.11 -10.12
C SER A 203 0.40 -15.70 -10.93
N GLU A 204 0.83 -16.48 -11.92
CA GLU A 204 1.99 -16.15 -12.77
C GLU A 204 1.62 -15.04 -13.76
N ASP A 205 0.43 -15.11 -14.36
CA ASP A 205 -0.12 -14.07 -15.22
C ASP A 205 -0.25 -12.73 -14.47
N ILE A 206 -0.63 -12.77 -13.20
CA ILE A 206 -0.72 -11.59 -12.33
C ILE A 206 0.66 -10.93 -12.17
N ILE A 207 1.69 -11.72 -11.91
CA ILE A 207 3.07 -11.24 -11.77
C ILE A 207 3.56 -10.67 -13.10
N ALA A 208 3.30 -11.35 -14.22
CA ALA A 208 3.68 -10.85 -15.55
C ALA A 208 2.98 -9.52 -15.90
N ALA A 209 1.69 -9.38 -15.56
CA ALA A 209 0.95 -8.13 -15.77
C ALA A 209 1.52 -6.99 -14.90
N GLN A 210 1.84 -7.29 -13.63
CA GLN A 210 2.52 -6.36 -12.73
C GLN A 210 3.88 -5.90 -13.29
N ASP A 211 4.73 -6.84 -13.69
CA ASP A 211 6.10 -6.55 -14.14
C ASP A 211 6.10 -5.72 -15.42
N LYS A 212 5.15 -6.01 -16.32
CA LYS A 212 4.91 -5.18 -17.51
C LYS A 212 4.54 -3.75 -17.13
N PHE A 213 3.55 -3.57 -16.25
CA PHE A 213 3.15 -2.23 -15.81
C PHE A 213 4.31 -1.45 -15.18
N LEU A 214 5.11 -2.11 -14.35
CA LEU A 214 6.29 -1.50 -13.73
C LEU A 214 7.41 -1.17 -14.74
N ALA A 215 7.57 -1.96 -15.80
CA ALA A 215 8.49 -1.66 -16.89
C ALA A 215 8.02 -0.43 -17.69
N ASP A 216 6.75 -0.40 -18.07
CA ASP A 216 6.14 0.70 -18.83
C ASP A 216 6.20 2.01 -18.03
N ALA A 217 5.85 1.99 -16.73
CA ALA A 217 5.95 3.16 -15.86
C ALA A 217 7.40 3.66 -15.66
N ARG A 218 8.38 2.74 -15.64
CA ARG A 218 9.80 3.12 -15.60
C ARG A 218 10.23 3.78 -16.90
N GLN A 219 9.81 3.26 -18.05
CA GLN A 219 10.12 3.82 -19.35
C GLN A 219 9.48 5.21 -19.51
N GLU A 220 8.19 5.36 -19.16
CA GLU A 220 7.50 6.65 -19.21
C GLU A 220 8.22 7.72 -18.37
N ARG A 221 8.73 7.35 -17.19
CA ARG A 221 9.54 8.26 -16.37
C ARG A 221 10.82 8.69 -17.09
N LEU A 222 11.51 7.77 -17.75
CA LEU A 222 12.73 8.08 -18.51
C LEU A 222 12.41 8.99 -19.70
N ASP A 223 11.32 8.74 -20.41
CA ASP A 223 10.90 9.54 -21.56
C ASP A 223 10.54 10.97 -21.15
N ARG A 224 9.87 11.13 -20.00
CA ARG A 224 9.57 12.46 -19.42
C ARG A 224 10.85 13.22 -19.05
N LEU A 225 11.86 12.54 -18.50
CA LEU A 225 13.15 13.14 -18.17
C LEU A 225 13.99 13.48 -19.41
N ALA A 226 13.77 12.79 -20.52
CA ALA A 226 14.45 13.04 -21.79
C ALA A 226 13.86 14.23 -22.57
N MET A 227 12.64 14.68 -22.21
CA MET A 227 12.01 15.84 -22.83
C MET A 227 12.57 17.13 -22.21
N PRO A 228 13.09 18.08 -23.00
CA PRO A 228 13.56 19.37 -22.46
C PRO A 228 12.40 20.12 -21.79
N ASP A 229 12.60 20.52 -20.53
CA ASP A 229 11.60 21.29 -19.76
C ASP A 229 11.32 22.69 -20.33
N PHE A 230 12.22 23.19 -21.19
CA PHE A 230 12.14 24.52 -21.78
C PHE A 230 11.80 24.43 -23.28
N PRO A 231 10.92 25.29 -23.81
CA PRO A 231 10.81 25.44 -25.27
C PRO A 231 12.20 25.79 -25.82
N PRO A 232 12.54 25.39 -27.07
CA PRO A 232 13.78 25.80 -27.69
C PRO A 232 13.86 27.32 -27.59
N SER A 233 14.87 27.84 -26.90
CA SER A 233 15.18 29.26 -26.98
C SER A 233 15.45 29.55 -28.46
N GLU A 234 14.63 30.41 -29.08
CA GLU A 234 14.97 30.95 -30.39
C GLU A 234 16.38 31.50 -30.28
N GLU A 235 17.29 30.93 -31.07
CA GLU A 235 18.69 31.35 -31.15
C GLU A 235 18.74 32.81 -31.57
N SER A 236 18.80 33.73 -30.60
CA SER A 236 19.40 35.03 -30.85
C SER A 236 20.91 34.81 -30.75
N GLU A 237 21.57 34.76 -31.91
CA GLU A 237 23.01 34.77 -32.02
C GLU A 237 23.60 35.94 -31.23
N SER A 238 24.32 35.64 -30.15
CA SER A 238 25.33 36.52 -29.58
C SER A 238 26.39 35.69 -28.86
N ASP A 239 27.62 35.86 -29.33
CA ASP A 239 28.85 35.12 -29.02
C ASP A 239 29.27 35.06 -27.53
N ASP A 240 30.01 33.98 -27.24
CA ASP A 240 31.04 33.73 -26.20
C ASP A 240 30.70 33.89 -24.69
N ASP A 241 30.70 32.78 -23.94
CA ASP A 241 31.90 32.23 -23.26
C ASP A 241 31.55 31.01 -22.36
N GLU A 242 32.52 30.12 -22.17
CA GLU A 242 32.46 28.79 -21.53
C GLU A 242 31.96 28.75 -20.06
N GLU A 243 31.03 27.85 -19.72
CA GLU A 243 31.06 27.07 -18.46
C GLU A 243 30.51 25.64 -18.68
N LYS A 244 31.41 24.66 -18.74
CA LYS A 244 31.12 23.22 -18.76
C LYS A 244 31.27 22.64 -17.36
N GLU A 245 30.20 22.59 -16.56
CA GLU A 245 30.20 21.78 -15.33
C GLU A 245 28.97 20.84 -15.18
N ASP A 246 27.81 21.15 -15.76
CA ASP A 246 26.57 20.37 -15.49
C ASP A 246 26.38 19.07 -16.31
N THR A 247 27.33 18.70 -17.17
CA THR A 247 27.22 17.49 -18.02
C THR A 247 27.88 16.26 -17.41
N VAL A 248 28.67 16.40 -16.35
CA VAL A 248 29.38 15.27 -15.72
C VAL A 248 28.47 14.50 -14.77
N GLU A 249 27.66 15.17 -13.94
CA GLU A 249 26.77 14.50 -12.97
C GLU A 249 25.68 13.65 -13.65
N LYS A 250 25.11 14.09 -14.77
CA LYS A 250 24.12 13.30 -15.53
C LYS A 250 24.71 12.05 -16.16
N ASN A 251 25.99 12.08 -16.56
CA ASN A 251 26.65 10.94 -17.17
C ASN A 251 27.02 9.87 -16.12
N ASP A 252 27.30 10.27 -14.89
CA ASP A 252 27.58 9.34 -13.79
C ASP A 252 26.32 8.60 -13.33
N GLU A 253 25.16 9.27 -13.26
CA GLU A 253 23.88 8.60 -12.98
C GLU A 253 23.47 7.60 -14.08
N ILE A 254 23.67 7.98 -15.36
CA ILE A 254 23.40 7.09 -16.50
C ILE A 254 24.35 5.87 -16.50
N ASN A 255 25.61 6.06 -16.08
CA ASN A 255 26.59 4.98 -15.98
C ASN A 255 26.32 4.04 -14.80
N GLU A 256 25.88 4.53 -13.63
CA GLU A 256 25.41 3.66 -12.53
C GLU A 256 24.17 2.85 -12.94
N LEU A 257 23.22 3.46 -13.65
CA LEU A 257 22.03 2.79 -14.17
C LEU A 257 22.35 1.72 -15.23
N ASN A 258 23.43 1.90 -16.00
CA ASN A 258 23.89 0.90 -16.96
C ASN A 258 24.70 -0.24 -16.31
N LYS A 259 25.32 0.00 -15.15
CA LYS A 259 26.01 -1.04 -14.38
C LYS A 259 25.03 -2.06 -13.78
N LEU A 260 23.89 -1.58 -13.29
CA LEU A 260 22.77 -2.42 -12.82
C LEU A 260 22.13 -3.28 -13.91
N LYS A 261 22.28 -2.93 -15.20
CA LYS A 261 21.81 -3.77 -16.32
C LYS A 261 22.70 -4.99 -16.60
N ILE A 262 23.92 -5.04 -16.06
CA ILE A 262 24.91 -6.09 -16.34
C ILE A 262 24.84 -7.19 -15.28
N ASP A 263 24.60 -6.85 -14.01
CA ASP A 263 24.58 -7.82 -12.91
C ASP A 263 23.35 -8.75 -12.92
N ASP A 264 22.22 -8.34 -13.51
CA ASP A 264 21.02 -9.19 -13.67
C ASP A 264 21.13 -10.24 -14.79
N LYS A 265 22.25 -10.27 -15.54
CA LYS A 265 22.45 -11.19 -16.68
C LYS A 265 23.44 -12.33 -16.45
N GLU A 266 24.21 -12.36 -15.35
CA GLU A 266 25.28 -13.36 -15.18
C GLU A 266 24.96 -14.55 -14.24
N ASP A 267 23.86 -14.57 -13.48
CA ASP A 267 23.54 -15.74 -12.65
C ASP A 267 22.47 -16.64 -13.29
N GLY A 268 22.90 -17.52 -14.20
CA GLY A 268 21.99 -18.51 -14.74
C GLY A 268 22.45 -19.40 -15.90
N THR A 269 23.72 -19.78 -16.04
CA THR A 269 24.06 -20.99 -16.83
C THR A 269 25.36 -21.65 -16.37
N SER A 270 25.24 -22.71 -15.55
CA SER A 270 26.25 -23.78 -15.49
C SER A 270 25.64 -25.13 -15.10
N GLU A 271 24.76 -25.67 -15.96
CA GLU A 271 24.47 -27.11 -15.96
C GLU A 271 25.40 -27.85 -16.92
N LYS A 272 26.30 -28.59 -16.28
CA LYS A 272 27.20 -29.65 -16.70
C LYS A 272 26.75 -30.44 -17.95
N THR A 273 27.63 -30.48 -18.93
CA THR A 273 27.79 -31.62 -19.83
C THR A 273 29.23 -32.14 -19.70
N ASN A 274 29.38 -33.40 -19.26
CA ASN A 274 30.29 -34.41 -19.83
C ASN A 274 30.47 -35.62 -18.89
N ASN A 275 30.19 -36.79 -19.49
CA ASN A 275 30.55 -38.17 -19.12
C ASN A 275 30.05 -38.76 -17.79
#